data_AF-A0A7C5NBZ9-F1
#
_entry.id   AF-A0A7C5NBZ9-F1
#
_cell.length_a   1.000
_cell.length_b   1.000
_cell.length_c   1.000
_cell.angle_alpha   90.00
_cell.angle_beta   90.00
_cell.angle_gamma   90.00
#
_symmetry.space_group_name_H-M   'P 1'
#
loop_
_entity.id
_entity.type
_entity.pdbx_description
1 polymer ?
#
loop_
_entity_poly.entity_id
_entity_poly.type
_entity_poly.pdbx_seq_one_letter_code
_entity_poly.pdbx_strand_id
1 'polypeptide(L)'
;MSDAAELADGQPPGSPSSSRQPAQLTRRRGEAQAMGTPILSPGGGVHLVPTDAIDPEKACSMVLASYLRSLVFFVNNRAPLSSPPLPSVEFRFEQVFDEWPEADRELPYPCASVHAADPAYERHSLAPTPVEGTFGLYDAPVAMQGSVLWKTAELSASFQIDIWTRSVSKREAVLARMQSAFAPEEGTARVMLTGAPNYWNLPVRASLEEDAIRRIDEPEPVYSHERRAIVRVRAEVDVVDLRCATLLDIGYRLTLGPDELDAGEETE
;
A
#
# COMPACT_ATOMS: atom_id res chain seq x y z
N MET A 1 -46.77 6.34 71.53
CA MET A 1 -47.54 5.18 71.02
C MET A 1 -47.03 4.96 69.61
N SER A 2 -45.87 4.31 69.46
CA SER A 2 -45.67 2.85 69.45
C SER A 2 -46.20 2.23 68.16
N ASP A 3 -45.28 1.94 67.23
CA ASP A 3 -45.18 0.75 66.35
C ASP A 3 -44.09 1.07 65.30
N ALA A 4 -42.88 0.49 65.35
CA ALA A 4 -42.48 -0.91 65.11
C ALA A 4 -42.69 -1.37 63.66
N ALA A 5 -41.62 -1.29 62.86
CA ALA A 5 -41.36 -2.07 61.65
C ALA A 5 -39.84 -1.98 61.37
N GLU A 6 -39.03 -2.89 61.90
CA GLU A 6 -38.70 -4.22 61.37
C GLU A 6 -37.62 -4.15 60.27
N LEU A 7 -36.45 -4.64 60.67
CA LEU A 7 -35.26 -4.85 59.87
C LEU A 7 -35.48 -5.97 58.85
N ALA A 8 -35.05 -5.76 57.61
CA ALA A 8 -34.72 -6.84 56.70
C ALA A 8 -33.37 -6.56 56.04
N ASP A 9 -32.39 -7.33 56.52
CA ASP A 9 -31.06 -7.54 55.96
C ASP A 9 -31.18 -8.27 54.61
N GLY A 10 -30.49 -7.80 53.57
CA GLY A 10 -30.65 -8.29 52.20
C GLY A 10 -29.42 -7.98 51.35
N GLN A 11 -28.39 -8.78 51.55
CA GLN A 11 -27.08 -8.79 50.90
C GLN A 11 -27.13 -8.74 49.36
N PRO A 12 -26.18 -8.07 48.68
CA PRO A 12 -26.23 -7.82 47.24
C PRO A 12 -25.72 -9.03 46.43
N PRO A 13 -26.38 -9.43 45.32
CA PRO A 13 -25.80 -10.37 44.38
C PRO A 13 -25.04 -9.65 43.26
N GLY A 14 -23.72 -9.82 43.28
CA GLY A 14 -22.95 -10.20 42.10
C GLY A 14 -22.69 -9.13 41.05
N SER A 15 -21.54 -8.46 41.17
CA SER A 15 -20.85 -7.86 40.02
C SER A 15 -20.35 -8.96 39.09
N PRO A 16 -20.75 -9.02 37.80
CA PRO A 16 -19.99 -9.75 36.82
C PRO A 16 -18.76 -8.92 36.44
N SER A 17 -17.65 -9.23 37.11
CA SER A 17 -16.30 -8.90 36.65
C SER A 17 -16.06 -9.62 35.33
N SER A 18 -16.32 -8.94 34.21
CA SER A 18 -15.91 -9.40 32.88
C SER A 18 -14.66 -8.61 32.47
N SER A 19 -13.55 -8.98 33.09
CA SER A 19 -12.22 -8.70 32.58
C SER A 19 -12.01 -9.50 31.29
N ARG A 20 -12.56 -9.03 30.17
CA ARG A 20 -12.07 -9.40 28.84
C ARG A 20 -10.84 -8.56 28.54
N GLN A 21 -9.69 -9.08 28.93
CA GLN A 21 -8.43 -8.69 28.31
C GLN A 21 -8.59 -8.90 26.79
N PRO A 22 -8.37 -7.89 25.94
CA PRO A 22 -8.19 -8.16 24.53
C PRO A 22 -6.93 -9.03 24.43
N ALA A 23 -7.10 -10.21 23.82
CA ALA A 23 -5.97 -11.05 23.44
C ALA A 23 -4.99 -10.17 22.67
N GLN A 24 -3.82 -9.91 23.26
CA GLN A 24 -2.68 -9.40 22.53
C GLN A 24 -2.31 -10.49 21.52
N LEU A 25 -2.92 -10.40 20.34
CA LEU A 25 -2.49 -11.11 19.17
C LEU A 25 -1.14 -10.52 18.83
N THR A 26 -0.10 -11.10 19.41
CA THR A 26 1.28 -10.89 19.02
C THR A 26 1.35 -11.31 17.55
N ARG A 27 1.05 -10.38 16.62
CA ARG A 27 1.35 -10.53 15.21
C ARG A 27 2.86 -10.69 15.17
N ARG A 28 3.31 -11.94 15.11
CA ARG A 28 4.66 -12.25 14.64
C ARG A 28 4.74 -11.56 13.29
N ARG A 29 5.49 -10.46 13.21
CA ARG A 29 6.07 -9.96 11.97
C ARG A 29 6.66 -11.18 11.31
N GLY A 30 6.02 -11.66 10.24
CA GLY A 30 6.71 -12.48 9.28
C GLY A 30 7.84 -11.60 8.80
N GLU A 31 9.07 -11.94 9.16
CA GLU A 31 10.22 -11.50 8.38
C GLU A 31 9.88 -11.86 6.94
N ALA A 32 9.76 -10.84 6.10
CA ALA A 32 9.62 -11.04 4.67
C ALA A 32 10.84 -11.85 4.23
N GLN A 33 10.67 -13.17 4.07
CA GLN A 33 11.60 -13.95 3.29
C GLN A 33 11.58 -13.28 1.92
N ALA A 34 12.70 -12.66 1.56
CA ALA A 34 12.92 -12.17 0.22
C ALA A 34 12.73 -13.36 -0.73
N MET A 35 11.53 -13.45 -1.32
CA MET A 35 11.15 -14.44 -2.31
C MET A 35 11.75 -14.06 -3.66
N GLY A 36 13.06 -13.79 -3.68
CA GLY A 36 13.81 -13.69 -4.92
C GLY A 36 13.87 -15.08 -5.53
N THR A 37 13.23 -15.27 -6.69
CA THR A 37 13.40 -16.49 -7.49
C THR A 37 14.90 -16.65 -7.79
N PRO A 38 15.55 -17.76 -7.39
CA PRO A 38 16.98 -17.96 -7.66
C PRO A 38 17.20 -18.01 -9.18
N ILE A 39 18.01 -17.07 -9.68
CA ILE A 39 18.46 -17.06 -11.07
C ILE A 39 19.55 -18.14 -11.17
N LEU A 40 19.23 -19.25 -11.82
CA LEU A 40 20.22 -20.28 -12.15
C LEU A 40 21.05 -19.81 -13.36
N SER A 41 22.23 -19.27 -13.10
CA SER A 41 23.24 -19.06 -14.15
C SER A 41 23.91 -20.39 -14.52
N PRO A 42 24.23 -20.63 -15.81
CA PRO A 42 25.07 -21.75 -16.23
C PRO A 42 26.51 -21.48 -15.75
N GLY A 43 26.76 -21.79 -14.48
CA GLY A 43 28.01 -21.43 -13.78
C GLY A 43 27.96 -21.54 -12.24
N GLY A 44 26.81 -21.85 -11.64
CA GLY A 44 26.75 -22.26 -10.22
C GLY A 44 26.81 -21.15 -9.17
N GLY A 45 26.59 -19.88 -9.55
CA GLY A 45 26.36 -18.79 -8.61
C GLY A 45 24.89 -18.39 -8.60
N VAL A 46 24.22 -18.50 -7.45
CA VAL A 46 22.94 -17.78 -7.23
C VAL A 46 23.33 -16.32 -7.03
N HIS A 47 23.26 -15.52 -8.08
CA HIS A 47 23.33 -14.07 -7.93
C HIS A 47 22.00 -13.60 -7.35
N LEU A 48 21.94 -13.51 -6.02
CA LEU A 48 20.95 -12.69 -5.35
C LEU A 48 21.18 -11.27 -5.86
N VAL A 49 20.23 -10.73 -6.62
CA VAL A 49 20.19 -9.29 -6.90
C VAL A 49 20.02 -8.63 -5.53
N PRO A 50 21.04 -7.96 -4.96
CA PRO A 50 20.80 -7.15 -3.80
C PRO A 50 20.17 -5.86 -4.30
N THR A 51 19.09 -5.38 -3.67
CA THR A 51 19.02 -4.01 -3.13
C THR A 51 17.57 -3.64 -2.82
N ASP A 52 17.25 -3.56 -1.53
CA ASP A 52 16.24 -2.69 -0.89
C ASP A 52 14.82 -2.57 -1.49
N ALA A 53 14.44 -3.46 -2.41
CA ALA A 53 13.12 -3.47 -2.99
C ALA A 53 12.11 -3.76 -1.88
N ILE A 54 11.30 -2.76 -1.56
CA ILE A 54 10.28 -2.90 -0.53
C ILE A 54 9.17 -3.82 -1.02
N ASP A 55 8.43 -4.38 -0.07
CA ASP A 55 7.23 -5.14 -0.39
C ASP A 55 6.22 -4.29 -1.19
N PRO A 56 5.51 -4.85 -2.20
CA PRO A 56 4.54 -4.11 -3.00
C PRO A 56 3.44 -3.44 -2.18
N GLU A 57 3.01 -4.02 -1.05
CA GLU A 57 2.05 -3.41 -0.13
C GLU A 57 2.64 -2.14 0.50
N LYS A 58 3.90 -2.23 0.94
CA LYS A 58 4.61 -1.06 1.47
C LYS A 58 4.75 0.01 0.39
N ALA A 59 5.02 -0.37 -0.86
CA ALA A 59 5.11 0.57 -1.98
C ALA A 59 3.78 1.32 -2.19
N CYS A 60 2.66 0.60 -2.21
CA CYS A 60 1.32 1.20 -2.25
C CYS A 60 1.09 2.17 -1.08
N SER A 61 1.37 1.75 0.16
CA SER A 61 1.19 2.59 1.34
C SER A 61 2.01 3.89 1.29
N MET A 62 3.26 3.82 0.81
CA MET A 62 4.16 4.96 0.70
C MET A 62 3.70 5.94 -0.39
N VAL A 63 3.28 5.40 -1.55
CA VAL A 63 2.76 6.22 -2.65
C VAL A 63 1.47 6.91 -2.25
N LEU A 64 0.54 6.19 -1.60
CA LEU A 64 -0.69 6.79 -1.06
C LEU A 64 -0.39 7.87 -0.03
N ALA A 65 0.51 7.62 0.92
CA ALA A 65 0.88 8.60 1.92
C ALA A 65 1.51 9.86 1.29
N SER A 66 2.40 9.69 0.31
CA SER A 66 2.98 10.79 -0.46
C SER A 66 1.91 11.58 -1.21
N TYR A 67 0.99 10.88 -1.87
CA TYR A 67 -0.12 11.50 -2.59
C TYR A 67 -1.00 12.34 -1.66
N LEU A 68 -1.40 11.80 -0.51
CA LEU A 68 -2.19 12.52 0.50
C LEU A 68 -1.49 13.78 1.01
N ARG A 69 -0.17 13.73 1.25
CA ARG A 69 0.61 14.92 1.65
C ARG A 69 0.62 16.01 0.58
N SER A 70 0.52 15.64 -0.69
CA SER A 70 0.49 16.58 -1.81
C SER A 70 -0.88 17.26 -1.98
N LEU A 71 -1.95 16.68 -1.42
CA LEU A 71 -3.29 17.21 -1.58
C LEU A 71 -3.48 18.55 -0.85
N VAL A 72 -4.24 19.41 -1.51
CA VAL A 72 -4.65 20.73 -1.01
C VAL A 72 -6.16 20.72 -0.79
N PHE A 73 -6.57 21.21 0.37
CA PHE A 73 -7.96 21.28 0.82
C PHE A 73 -8.40 22.72 1.01
N PHE A 74 -9.69 22.98 0.82
CA PHE A 74 -10.28 24.31 0.97
C PHE A 74 -11.48 24.25 1.90
N VAL A 75 -11.46 25.05 2.95
CA VAL A 75 -12.65 25.31 3.78
C VAL A 75 -13.38 26.51 3.20
N ASN A 76 -14.61 26.29 2.73
CA ASN A 76 -15.49 27.40 2.37
C ASN A 76 -16.10 28.00 3.63
N ASN A 77 -15.61 29.17 4.01
CA ASN A 77 -16.21 29.96 5.08
C ASN A 77 -17.50 30.59 4.54
N ARG A 78 -18.65 29.99 4.88
CA ARG A 78 -19.93 30.62 4.60
C ARG A 78 -20.03 31.88 5.45
N ALA A 79 -19.99 33.04 4.80
CA ALA A 79 -20.35 34.29 5.45
C ALA A 79 -21.84 34.24 5.84
N PRO A 80 -22.25 34.89 6.94
CA PRO A 80 -23.65 35.19 7.19
C PRO A 80 -24.28 35.85 5.95
N LEU A 81 -25.56 35.62 5.68
CA LEU A 81 -26.29 36.16 4.52
C LEU A 81 -26.15 37.70 4.34
N SER A 82 -25.78 38.41 5.41
CA SER A 82 -25.58 39.86 5.46
C SER A 82 -24.13 40.32 5.33
N SER A 83 -23.16 39.43 5.10
CA SER A 83 -21.74 39.75 5.03
C SER A 83 -21.13 39.33 3.68
N PRO A 84 -20.10 40.06 3.19
CA PRO A 84 -19.38 39.66 1.99
C PRO A 84 -18.75 38.26 2.18
N PRO A 85 -18.64 37.46 1.10
CA PRO A 85 -18.08 36.12 1.16
C PRO A 85 -16.67 36.17 1.76
N LEU A 86 -16.45 35.36 2.80
CA LEU A 86 -15.13 35.20 3.39
C LEU A 86 -14.25 34.38 2.43
N PRO A 87 -12.95 34.70 2.32
CA PRO A 87 -12.05 33.91 1.49
C PRO A 87 -11.99 32.47 1.99
N SER A 88 -11.91 31.53 1.05
CA SER A 88 -11.68 30.12 1.37
C SER A 88 -10.30 29.96 2.02
N VAL A 89 -10.22 29.12 3.05
CA VAL A 89 -8.96 28.84 3.74
C VAL A 89 -8.35 27.56 3.17
N GLU A 90 -7.15 27.70 2.61
CA GLU A 90 -6.33 26.58 2.14
C GLU A 90 -5.66 25.86 3.31
N PHE A 91 -5.61 24.53 3.28
CA PHE A 91 -4.78 23.74 4.19
C PHE A 91 -4.32 22.42 3.56
N ARG A 92 -3.30 21.79 4.17
CA ARG A 92 -2.78 20.46 3.83
C ARG A 92 -2.76 19.60 5.09
N PHE A 93 -2.53 18.29 4.96
CA PHE A 93 -2.16 17.47 6.10
C PHE A 93 -0.79 17.89 6.62
N GLU A 94 -0.66 18.11 7.93
CA GLU A 94 0.63 18.38 8.57
C GLU A 94 1.51 17.12 8.58
N GLN A 95 0.88 15.97 8.83
CA GLN A 95 1.54 14.67 8.79
C GLN A 95 0.62 13.59 8.23
N VAL A 96 1.23 12.63 7.52
CA VAL A 96 0.58 11.38 7.13
C VAL A 96 1.43 10.23 7.65
N PHE A 97 0.90 9.45 8.59
CA PHE A 97 1.57 8.31 9.21
C PHE A 97 1.40 7.05 8.35
N ASP A 98 2.35 6.13 8.46
CA ASP A 98 2.30 4.79 7.83
C ASP A 98 1.74 3.72 8.77
N GLU A 99 1.46 4.10 10.02
CA GLU A 99 0.78 3.28 11.01
C GLU A 99 -0.19 4.15 11.83
N TRP A 100 -1.06 3.49 12.58
CA TRP A 100 -1.97 4.18 13.48
C TRP A 100 -1.19 4.82 14.64
N PRO A 101 -1.36 6.13 14.90
CA PRO A 101 -0.57 6.81 15.92
C PRO A 101 -0.97 6.40 17.36
N GLU A 102 0.02 6.27 18.24
CA GLU A 102 -0.15 5.87 19.64
C GLU A 102 -1.02 6.83 20.46
N ALA A 103 -1.95 6.28 21.24
CA ALA A 103 -3.00 6.97 22.03
C ALA A 103 -2.51 8.05 23.02
N ASP A 104 -1.24 8.07 23.36
CA ASP A 104 -0.62 8.96 24.33
C ASP A 104 0.09 10.17 23.69
N ARG A 105 0.17 10.24 22.36
CA ARG A 105 0.84 11.32 21.64
C ARG A 105 -0.14 12.40 21.21
N GLU A 106 0.25 13.66 21.37
CA GLU A 106 -0.47 14.78 20.72
C GLU A 106 -0.28 14.69 19.20
N LEU A 107 -1.40 14.69 18.46
CA LEU A 107 -1.38 14.60 17.00
C LEU A 107 -1.27 15.99 16.34
N PRO A 108 -0.50 16.13 15.24
CA PRO A 108 -0.40 17.36 14.47
C PRO A 108 -1.59 17.52 13.51
N TYR A 109 -2.68 18.14 13.97
CA TYR A 109 -3.91 18.24 13.18
C TYR A 109 -3.88 19.35 12.12
N PRO A 110 -4.33 19.08 10.88
CA PRO A 110 -4.92 17.83 10.44
C PRO A 110 -3.86 16.81 10.03
N CYS A 111 -4.06 15.55 10.43
CA CYS A 111 -3.21 14.44 10.04
C CYS A 111 -4.03 13.26 9.51
N ALA A 112 -3.34 12.33 8.87
CA ALA A 112 -3.93 11.07 8.44
C ALA A 112 -2.98 9.90 8.69
N SER A 113 -3.47 8.67 8.62
CA SER A 113 -2.64 7.46 8.58
C SER A 113 -3.12 6.53 7.49
N VAL A 114 -2.21 5.90 6.77
CA VAL A 114 -2.52 4.90 5.76
C VAL A 114 -2.10 3.53 6.29
N HIS A 115 -3.03 2.59 6.38
CA HIS A 115 -2.72 1.21 6.76
C HIS A 115 -3.49 0.25 5.86
N ALA A 116 -2.85 -0.88 5.53
CA ALA A 116 -3.49 -1.94 4.79
C ALA A 116 -4.50 -2.67 5.69
N ALA A 117 -5.68 -2.94 5.14
CA ALA A 117 -6.69 -3.77 5.78
C ALA A 117 -6.45 -5.24 5.44
N ASP A 118 -6.46 -5.58 4.15
CA ASP A 118 -6.31 -6.94 3.63
C ASP A 118 -5.69 -6.92 2.21
N PRO A 119 -4.45 -7.40 2.02
CA PRO A 119 -3.85 -7.53 0.69
C PRO A 119 -4.35 -8.79 -0.02
N ALA A 120 -4.76 -8.67 -1.28
CA ALA A 120 -5.08 -9.80 -2.16
C ALA A 120 -4.13 -9.84 -3.37
N TYR A 121 -3.57 -11.01 -3.65
CA TYR A 121 -2.67 -11.22 -4.79
C TYR A 121 -3.41 -11.96 -5.91
N GLU A 122 -3.60 -11.30 -7.04
CA GLU A 122 -4.18 -11.88 -8.24
C GLU A 122 -3.07 -12.31 -9.19
N ARG A 123 -3.12 -13.56 -9.65
CA ARG A 123 -2.13 -14.04 -10.63
C ARG A 123 -2.34 -13.32 -11.96
N HIS A 124 -1.27 -12.74 -12.50
CA HIS A 124 -1.34 -11.99 -13.75
C HIS A 124 -1.73 -12.87 -14.95
N SER A 125 -1.08 -14.04 -15.07
CA SER A 125 -1.29 -15.00 -16.16
C SER A 125 -0.74 -16.38 -15.77
N LEU A 126 -0.91 -17.39 -16.64
CA LEU A 126 -0.30 -18.72 -16.50
C LEU A 126 1.23 -18.66 -16.59
N ALA A 127 1.79 -17.64 -17.26
CA ALA A 127 3.21 -17.40 -17.37
C ALA A 127 3.54 -15.93 -17.08
N PRO A 128 4.64 -15.64 -16.35
CA PRO A 128 5.14 -14.27 -16.19
C PRO A 128 5.42 -13.61 -17.54
N THR A 129 5.21 -12.30 -17.64
CA THR A 129 5.43 -11.51 -18.85
C THR A 129 6.48 -10.42 -18.60
N PRO A 130 7.37 -10.12 -19.56
CA PRO A 130 8.32 -9.03 -19.40
C PRO A 130 7.57 -7.68 -19.39
N VAL A 131 7.96 -6.79 -18.49
CA VAL A 131 7.44 -5.42 -18.42
C VAL A 131 8.13 -4.58 -19.48
N GLU A 132 7.34 -3.99 -20.37
CA GLU A 132 7.84 -3.17 -21.47
C GLU A 132 8.69 -1.99 -20.96
N GLY A 133 9.72 -1.64 -21.73
CA GLY A 133 10.61 -0.52 -21.40
C GLY A 133 11.59 -0.79 -20.26
N THR A 134 11.58 -1.98 -19.63
CA THR A 134 12.48 -2.29 -18.49
C THR A 134 13.75 -3.04 -18.88
N PHE A 135 13.90 -3.42 -20.15
CA PHE A 135 15.06 -4.15 -20.63
C PHE A 135 16.34 -3.30 -20.54
N GLY A 136 17.36 -3.81 -19.85
CA GLY A 136 18.66 -3.16 -19.65
C GLY A 136 18.65 -2.00 -18.65
N LEU A 137 17.50 -1.61 -18.10
CA LEU A 137 17.39 -0.45 -17.20
C LEU A 137 18.07 -0.66 -15.84
N TYR A 138 18.15 -1.92 -15.40
CA TYR A 138 18.65 -2.30 -14.09
C TYR A 138 19.95 -3.10 -14.21
N ASP A 139 20.65 -2.97 -15.34
CA ASP A 139 21.88 -3.69 -15.59
C ASP A 139 22.95 -3.25 -14.59
N ALA A 140 23.42 -4.19 -13.80
CA ALA A 140 24.53 -3.99 -12.89
C ALA A 140 25.84 -4.14 -13.67
N PRO A 141 26.84 -3.24 -13.51
CA PRO A 141 28.04 -3.17 -14.36
C PRO A 141 28.87 -4.45 -14.49
N VAL A 142 28.72 -5.41 -13.59
CA VAL A 142 29.57 -6.61 -13.51
C VAL A 142 28.77 -7.92 -13.45
N ALA A 143 27.45 -7.90 -13.25
CA ALA A 143 26.69 -9.11 -12.87
C ALA A 143 25.37 -9.36 -13.63
N MET A 144 24.75 -8.34 -14.23
CA MET A 144 23.48 -8.51 -14.94
C MET A 144 23.51 -7.68 -16.21
N GLN A 145 23.73 -8.32 -17.36
CA GLN A 145 23.51 -7.73 -18.66
C GLN A 145 22.17 -8.24 -19.22
N GLY A 146 21.36 -7.35 -19.77
CA GLY A 146 20.04 -7.69 -20.31
C GLY A 146 19.00 -7.98 -19.22
N SER A 147 19.07 -7.34 -18.06
CA SER A 147 18.04 -7.45 -17.03
C SER A 147 16.69 -6.93 -17.53
N VAL A 148 15.60 -7.53 -17.06
CA VAL A 148 14.23 -7.09 -17.38
C VAL A 148 13.32 -7.43 -16.20
N LEU A 149 12.34 -6.56 -15.91
CA LEU A 149 11.31 -6.87 -14.92
C LEU A 149 10.29 -7.82 -15.53
N TRP A 150 9.91 -8.85 -14.79
CA TRP A 150 8.86 -9.78 -15.18
C TRP A 150 7.67 -9.61 -14.26
N LYS A 151 6.51 -9.25 -14.81
CA LYS A 151 5.24 -9.23 -14.08
C LYS A 151 4.82 -10.66 -13.76
N THR A 152 4.74 -10.98 -12.48
CA THR A 152 4.37 -12.30 -11.96
C THR A 152 2.95 -12.32 -11.41
N ALA A 153 2.51 -11.21 -10.83
CA ALA A 153 1.18 -11.04 -10.26
C ALA A 153 0.76 -9.57 -10.29
N GLU A 154 -0.45 -9.32 -9.86
CA GLU A 154 -0.98 -8.00 -9.55
C GLU A 154 -1.43 -8.02 -8.09
N LEU A 155 -0.90 -7.12 -7.28
CA LEU A 155 -1.38 -6.89 -5.93
C LEU A 155 -2.59 -5.97 -6.04
N SER A 156 -3.70 -6.35 -5.41
CA SER A 156 -4.87 -5.52 -5.17
C SER A 156 -5.13 -5.49 -3.67
N ALA A 157 -4.88 -4.35 -3.03
CA ALA A 157 -4.96 -4.23 -1.58
C ALA A 157 -5.89 -3.09 -1.18
N SER A 158 -6.74 -3.37 -0.19
CA SER A 158 -7.59 -2.38 0.45
C SER A 158 -6.82 -1.64 1.53
N PHE A 159 -6.72 -0.33 1.40
CA PHE A 159 -6.11 0.57 2.38
C PHE A 159 -7.18 1.38 3.09
N GLN A 160 -7.08 1.44 4.41
CA GLN A 160 -7.87 2.36 5.21
C GLN A 160 -7.04 3.59 5.53
N ILE A 161 -7.60 4.75 5.20
CA ILE A 161 -7.05 6.07 5.51
C ILE A 161 -7.87 6.62 6.67
N ASP A 162 -7.25 6.70 7.83
CA ASP A 162 -7.82 7.38 8.99
C ASP A 162 -7.41 8.84 8.99
N ILE A 163 -8.36 9.74 9.19
CA ILE A 163 -8.16 11.19 9.13
C ILE A 163 -8.59 11.78 10.47
N TRP A 164 -7.73 12.62 11.03
CA TRP A 164 -8.01 13.35 12.26
C TRP A 164 -7.95 14.85 12.04
N THR A 165 -8.95 15.55 12.57
CA THR A 165 -9.05 17.01 12.49
C THR A 165 -9.61 17.60 13.79
N ARG A 166 -9.34 18.89 14.04
CA ARG A 166 -9.91 19.63 15.17
C ARG A 166 -11.29 20.24 14.90
N SER A 167 -11.71 20.34 13.64
CA SER A 167 -12.96 21.02 13.28
C SER A 167 -13.78 20.23 12.26
N VAL A 168 -15.10 20.27 12.43
CA VAL A 168 -16.05 19.64 11.52
C VAL A 168 -15.86 20.17 10.10
N SER A 169 -15.67 21.49 9.93
CA SER A 169 -15.47 22.10 8.62
C SER A 169 -14.22 21.58 7.89
N LYS A 170 -13.11 21.35 8.61
CA LYS A 170 -11.91 20.75 8.00
C LYS A 170 -12.16 19.29 7.63
N ARG A 171 -12.82 18.50 8.48
CA ARG A 171 -13.20 17.11 8.15
C ARG A 171 -14.05 17.05 6.89
N GLU A 172 -15.10 17.87 6.80
CA GLU A 172 -15.99 17.88 5.63
C GLU A 172 -15.27 18.34 4.36
N ALA A 173 -14.36 19.33 4.47
CA ALA A 173 -13.53 19.76 3.35
C ALA A 173 -12.61 18.63 2.84
N VAL A 174 -11.99 17.87 3.75
CA VAL A 174 -11.20 16.69 3.38
C VAL A 174 -12.07 15.66 2.67
N LEU A 175 -13.19 15.26 3.28
CA LEU A 175 -14.08 14.24 2.72
C LEU A 175 -14.60 14.59 1.32
N ALA A 176 -15.02 15.84 1.12
CA ALA A 176 -15.46 16.33 -0.18
C ALA A 176 -14.32 16.30 -1.22
N ARG A 177 -13.09 16.66 -0.82
CA ARG A 177 -11.94 16.63 -1.72
C ARG A 177 -11.53 15.20 -2.08
N MET A 178 -11.62 14.24 -1.18
CA MET A 178 -11.19 12.86 -1.43
C MET A 178 -11.89 12.24 -2.63
N GLN A 179 -13.19 12.50 -2.82
CA GLN A 179 -13.93 12.03 -4.01
C GLN A 179 -13.29 12.50 -5.32
N SER A 180 -13.07 13.81 -5.45
CA SER A 180 -12.42 14.38 -6.65
C SER A 180 -10.92 14.12 -6.73
N ALA A 181 -10.26 13.73 -5.63
CA ALA A 181 -8.84 13.40 -5.64
C ALA A 181 -8.58 12.00 -6.22
N PHE A 182 -9.49 11.05 -6.02
CA PHE A 182 -9.34 9.68 -6.52
C PHE A 182 -10.19 9.40 -7.79
N ALA A 183 -11.06 10.34 -8.16
CA ALA A 183 -11.78 10.36 -9.43
C ALA A 183 -11.74 11.79 -10.02
N PRO A 184 -10.60 12.21 -10.60
CA PRO A 184 -10.39 13.61 -11.01
C PRO A 184 -11.16 14.01 -12.29
N GLU A 185 -11.51 13.04 -13.14
CA GLU A 185 -12.18 13.27 -14.42
C GLU A 185 -13.52 12.54 -14.48
N GLU A 186 -14.47 13.12 -15.22
CA GLU A 186 -15.78 12.51 -15.45
C GLU A 186 -15.61 11.21 -16.26
N GLY A 187 -16.03 10.08 -15.67
CA GLY A 187 -15.85 8.74 -16.26
C GLY A 187 -14.57 8.02 -15.80
N THR A 188 -13.67 8.69 -15.09
CA THR A 188 -12.44 8.07 -14.56
C THR A 188 -12.66 7.62 -13.11
N ALA A 189 -12.62 6.31 -12.87
CA ALA A 189 -12.83 5.72 -11.55
C ALA A 189 -11.55 5.56 -10.71
N ARG A 190 -10.37 5.86 -11.28
CA ARG A 190 -9.06 5.58 -10.68
C ARG A 190 -8.05 6.67 -11.01
N VAL A 191 -7.14 6.94 -10.10
CA VAL A 191 -5.97 7.79 -10.32
C VAL A 191 -4.71 6.94 -10.50
N MET A 192 -3.84 7.32 -11.44
CA MET A 192 -2.53 6.72 -11.62
C MET A 192 -1.49 7.53 -10.84
N LEU A 193 -0.87 6.92 -9.85
CA LEU A 193 0.12 7.55 -8.98
C LEU A 193 1.52 7.09 -9.37
N THR A 194 2.48 8.01 -9.36
CA THR A 194 3.89 7.66 -9.56
C THR A 194 4.36 6.70 -8.48
N GLY A 195 5.00 5.61 -8.91
CA GLY A 195 5.48 4.56 -8.03
C GLY A 195 6.54 4.98 -7.02
N ALA A 196 6.76 4.14 -6.02
CA ALA A 196 7.83 4.35 -5.06
C ALA A 196 9.20 4.08 -5.74
N PRO A 197 10.23 4.93 -5.53
CA PRO A 197 11.55 4.71 -6.11
C PRO A 197 12.22 3.40 -5.68
N ASN A 198 11.96 2.98 -4.45
CA ASN A 198 12.38 1.70 -3.88
C ASN A 198 11.49 0.52 -4.28
N TYR A 199 10.55 0.72 -5.21
CA TYR A 199 9.79 -0.34 -5.87
C TYR A 199 9.75 -0.09 -7.38
N TRP A 200 10.94 0.11 -7.95
CA TRP A 200 11.16 0.24 -9.40
C TRP A 200 10.41 1.39 -10.08
N ASN A 201 9.88 2.35 -9.32
CA ASN A 201 8.97 3.42 -9.78
C ASN A 201 7.71 2.90 -10.51
N LEU A 202 7.29 1.67 -10.25
CA LEU A 202 6.10 1.10 -10.89
C LEU A 202 4.84 1.83 -10.45
N PRO A 203 3.98 2.27 -11.38
CA PRO A 203 2.85 3.11 -11.05
C PRO A 203 1.81 2.35 -10.21
N VAL A 204 1.19 3.06 -9.27
CA VAL A 204 0.14 2.54 -8.39
C VAL A 204 -1.20 3.08 -8.87
N ARG A 205 -2.16 2.19 -9.14
CA ARG A 205 -3.53 2.56 -9.49
C ARG A 205 -4.34 2.65 -8.21
N ALA A 206 -4.93 3.80 -7.91
CA ALA A 206 -5.71 3.99 -6.68
C ALA A 206 -7.14 4.43 -6.98
N SER A 207 -8.11 3.86 -6.27
CA SER A 207 -9.53 4.20 -6.41
C SER A 207 -10.27 4.10 -5.08
N LEU A 208 -11.31 4.92 -4.90
CA LEU A 208 -12.19 4.77 -3.75
C LEU A 208 -13.01 3.48 -3.87
N GLU A 209 -13.16 2.77 -2.76
CA GLU A 209 -14.05 1.61 -2.67
C GLU A 209 -15.54 2.02 -2.63
N GLU A 210 -16.43 1.05 -2.83
CA GLU A 210 -17.84 1.21 -2.52
C GLU A 210 -18.01 1.48 -1.02
N ASP A 211 -18.84 2.48 -0.67
CA ASP A 211 -18.96 2.99 0.70
C ASP A 211 -17.63 3.39 1.37
N ALA A 212 -16.67 3.87 0.55
CA ALA A 212 -15.34 4.22 1.02
C ALA A 212 -15.32 5.22 2.17
N ILE A 213 -16.27 6.15 2.22
CA ILE A 213 -16.23 7.30 3.12
C ILE A 213 -17.16 7.07 4.30
N ARG A 214 -16.59 7.03 5.50
CA ARG A 214 -17.33 6.93 6.75
C ARG A 214 -16.97 8.07 7.70
N ARG A 215 -17.98 8.80 8.16
CA ARG A 215 -17.84 9.75 9.27
C ARG A 215 -17.91 9.00 10.59
N ILE A 216 -17.06 9.38 11.54
CA ILE A 216 -17.15 8.91 12.92
C ILE A 216 -17.54 10.14 13.76
N ASP A 217 -18.83 10.22 14.10
CA ASP A 217 -19.41 11.33 14.85
C ASP A 217 -19.52 11.02 16.35
N GLU A 218 -19.59 9.74 16.74
CA GLU A 218 -19.68 9.32 18.14
C GLU A 218 -18.29 9.20 18.78
N PRO A 219 -18.09 9.77 19.99
CA PRO A 219 -16.85 9.67 20.72
C PRO A 219 -16.81 8.34 21.49
N GLU A 220 -16.10 7.35 20.97
CA GLU A 220 -15.18 6.61 21.82
C GLU A 220 -13.84 7.33 21.68
N PRO A 221 -13.59 8.40 22.46
CA PRO A 221 -12.45 9.24 22.20
C PRO A 221 -11.21 8.49 22.68
N VAL A 222 -10.43 7.97 21.74
CA VAL A 222 -9.01 7.73 22.01
C VAL A 222 -8.36 9.08 22.42
N TYR A 223 -8.86 10.21 21.88
CA TYR A 223 -8.46 11.55 22.30
C TYR A 223 -9.63 12.54 22.34
N SER A 224 -9.62 13.47 23.30
CA SER A 224 -10.67 14.48 23.49
C SER A 224 -10.70 15.53 22.37
N HIS A 225 -11.90 15.95 21.95
CA HIS A 225 -12.15 17.01 20.95
C HIS A 225 -11.81 16.70 19.48
N GLU A 226 -11.53 15.44 19.15
CA GLU A 226 -11.26 15.05 17.78
C GLU A 226 -12.51 14.95 16.90
N ARG A 227 -12.30 15.11 15.59
CA ARG A 227 -13.25 14.74 14.53
C ARG A 227 -12.55 13.80 13.58
N ARG A 228 -13.02 12.55 13.54
CA ARG A 228 -12.42 11.48 12.75
C ARG A 228 -13.26 11.15 11.52
N ALA A 229 -12.57 10.76 10.45
CA ALA A 229 -13.18 10.15 9.28
C ALA A 229 -12.32 8.98 8.80
N ILE A 230 -12.96 8.02 8.15
CA ILE A 230 -12.31 6.92 7.47
C ILE A 230 -12.59 7.04 5.98
N VAL A 231 -11.55 6.81 5.18
CA VAL A 231 -11.66 6.66 3.73
C VAL A 231 -11.00 5.35 3.32
N ARG A 232 -11.70 4.50 2.57
CA ARG A 232 -11.13 3.26 2.01
C ARG A 232 -10.74 3.45 0.56
N VAL A 233 -9.52 3.03 0.25
CA VAL A 233 -8.93 3.13 -1.08
C VAL A 233 -8.40 1.76 -1.47
N ARG A 234 -8.84 1.26 -2.61
CA ARG A 234 -8.19 0.13 -3.26
C ARG A 234 -6.96 0.66 -4.00
N ALA A 235 -5.80 0.04 -3.77
CA ALA A 235 -4.59 0.30 -4.52
C ALA A 235 -4.10 -0.98 -5.20
N GLU A 236 -3.77 -0.85 -6.47
CA GLU A 236 -3.27 -1.94 -7.31
C GLU A 236 -1.86 -1.61 -7.81
N VAL A 237 -0.96 -2.59 -7.75
CA VAL A 237 0.40 -2.46 -8.27
C VAL A 237 0.86 -3.80 -8.85
N ASP A 238 1.69 -3.73 -9.89
CA ASP A 238 2.25 -4.92 -10.50
C ASP A 238 3.32 -5.54 -9.58
N VAL A 239 3.20 -6.85 -9.36
CA VAL A 239 4.22 -7.63 -8.66
C VAL A 239 5.22 -8.10 -9.68
N VAL A 240 6.48 -7.74 -9.48
CA VAL A 240 7.55 -7.97 -10.45
C VAL A 240 8.76 -8.66 -9.83
N ASP A 241 9.40 -9.49 -10.64
CA ASP A 241 10.72 -10.04 -10.36
C ASP A 241 11.72 -9.44 -11.33
N LEU A 242 12.87 -8.97 -10.84
CA LEU A 242 13.99 -8.70 -11.73
C LEU A 242 14.62 -10.03 -12.16
N ARG A 243 14.69 -10.28 -13.47
CA ARG A 243 15.38 -11.45 -14.00
C ARG A 243 16.40 -11.01 -15.04
N CYS A 244 17.50 -11.74 -15.15
CA CYS A 244 18.34 -11.64 -16.33
C CYS A 244 17.51 -12.17 -17.51
N ALA A 245 17.41 -11.41 -18.61
CA ALA A 245 17.22 -12.06 -19.89
C ALA A 245 18.50 -12.85 -20.11
N THR A 246 18.45 -14.17 -19.92
CA THR A 246 19.51 -15.01 -20.44
C THR A 246 19.56 -14.69 -21.94
N LEU A 247 20.57 -13.94 -22.38
CA LEU A 247 20.96 -13.99 -23.78
C LEU A 247 21.21 -15.47 -24.01
N LEU A 248 20.28 -16.12 -24.71
CA LEU A 248 20.50 -17.46 -25.22
C LEU A 248 21.67 -17.32 -26.18
N ASP A 249 22.88 -17.48 -25.66
CA ASP A 249 24.05 -17.72 -26.48
C ASP A 249 23.86 -19.14 -27.02
N ILE A 250 23.11 -19.24 -28.12
CA ILE A 250 22.94 -20.50 -28.86
C ILE A 250 24.25 -20.75 -29.60
N GLY A 251 25.34 -20.91 -28.85
CA GLY A 251 26.58 -21.49 -29.32
C GLY A 251 26.35 -22.97 -29.53
N TYR A 252 25.71 -23.35 -30.63
CA TYR A 252 25.71 -24.75 -31.04
C TYR A 252 27.12 -25.09 -31.54
N ARG A 253 27.83 -25.94 -30.81
CA ARG A 253 29.07 -26.54 -31.30
C ARG A 253 28.67 -27.73 -32.16
N LEU A 254 28.59 -27.51 -33.47
CA LEU A 254 28.39 -28.57 -34.43
C LEU A 254 29.65 -29.44 -34.42
N THR A 255 29.59 -30.55 -33.68
CA THR A 255 30.66 -31.53 -33.69
C THR A 255 30.45 -32.36 -34.94
N LEU A 256 31.09 -31.95 -36.04
CA LEU A 256 31.17 -32.80 -37.22
C LEU A 256 31.96 -34.05 -36.78
N GLY A 257 31.30 -35.21 -36.81
CA GLY A 257 31.97 -36.48 -36.60
C GLY A 257 33.05 -36.67 -37.67
N PRO A 258 34.18 -37.34 -37.37
CA PRO A 258 35.30 -37.50 -38.29
C PRO A 258 35.04 -38.40 -39.52
N ASP A 259 33.79 -38.65 -39.93
CA ASP A 259 33.45 -39.69 -40.92
C ASP A 259 33.18 -39.21 -42.35
N GLU A 260 33.54 -37.98 -42.74
CA GLU A 260 33.35 -37.51 -44.13
C GLU A 260 34.57 -36.77 -44.72
N LEU A 261 35.79 -37.24 -44.44
CA LEU A 261 37.00 -36.79 -45.17
C LEU A 261 37.87 -37.94 -45.71
N ASP A 262 37.30 -39.12 -45.92
CA ASP A 262 37.96 -40.22 -46.64
C ASP A 262 37.05 -40.80 -47.73
N ALA A 263 37.00 -40.12 -48.87
CA ALA A 263 36.72 -40.77 -50.15
C ALA A 263 37.87 -40.39 -51.08
N GLY A 264 38.92 -41.21 -51.00
CA GLY A 264 40.20 -41.09 -51.64
C GLY A 264 40.15 -40.70 -53.12
N GLU A 265 41.04 -39.77 -53.45
CA GLU A 265 41.73 -39.69 -54.72
C GLU A 265 42.44 -41.02 -55.07
N GLU A 266 42.52 -41.25 -56.38
CA GLU A 266 43.43 -42.12 -57.14
C GLU A 266 43.23 -43.65 -57.12
N THR A 267 42.86 -44.17 -58.28
CA THR A 267 43.68 -45.18 -58.97
C THR A 267 43.47 -45.12 -60.48
N GLU A 268 44.58 -45.39 -61.18
CA GLU A 268 44.91 -45.20 -62.61
C GLU A 268 43.87 -45.58 -63.67
#